data_AF-A0A078MF26-F1
#
_entry.id   AF-A0A078MF26-F1
#
_cell.length_a   1.000
_cell.length_b   1.000
_cell.length_c   1.000
_cell.angle_alpha   90.00
_cell.angle_beta   90.00
_cell.angle_gamma   90.00
#
_symmetry.space_group_name_H-M   'P 1'
#
loop_
_entity.id
_entity.type
_entity.pdbx_description
1 polymer ?
#
loop_
_entity_poly.entity_id
_entity_poly.type
_entity_poly.pdbx_seq_one_letter_code
_entity_poly.pdbx_strand_id
1 'polypeptide(L)'
;MHLDVPFVPTGEGVIRAMLELGGVDASDVLYDLGSGDGRIVVAAARDFGAQAVGVEIDSGRVALAQAYAEEVGVADRVCFLEDDLLEVDISPASVVTMFLLPHINLALRPRLLTELRPGTRIVSHTFDMGDWQPDQRIPAKYDSIFLWVIPARVAGVWHWQTAEGRHYQVELEQRYQQLSGEVWVDDQLAELEAARLWGDLLELVVLHEGDYEPESIILHCRDDRLVVVSENQQGAVARRVGSCKQAPTG
;
A
#
# COMPACT_ATOMS: atom_id res chain seq x y z
N MET A 1 -23.58 9.86 11.66
CA MET A 1 -23.32 8.55 12.27
C MET A 1 -22.24 8.80 13.31
N HIS A 2 -22.46 8.53 14.60
CA HIS A 2 -21.46 8.79 15.65
C HIS A 2 -20.48 7.61 15.62
N LEU A 3 -19.23 7.85 15.20
CA LEU A 3 -18.17 6.84 15.11
C LEU A 3 -17.47 6.76 16.48
N ASP A 4 -18.16 6.25 17.50
CA ASP A 4 -17.58 6.05 18.82
C ASP A 4 -16.61 4.85 18.80
N VAL A 5 -15.36 5.09 18.41
CA VAL A 5 -14.27 4.14 18.64
C VAL A 5 -13.79 4.30 20.09
N PRO A 6 -13.90 3.26 20.95
CA PRO A 6 -13.42 3.36 22.32
C PRO A 6 -11.90 3.49 22.34
N PHE A 7 -11.36 4.46 23.08
CA PHE A 7 -9.91 4.62 23.22
C PHE A 7 -9.32 3.46 24.04
N VAL A 8 -8.56 2.59 23.36
CA VAL A 8 -7.74 1.55 23.98
C VAL A 8 -6.31 1.75 23.48
N PRO A 9 -5.35 2.08 24.36
CA PRO A 9 -4.00 2.37 23.91
C PRO A 9 -3.25 1.12 23.44
N THR A 10 -2.57 1.21 22.29
CA THR A 10 -1.60 0.19 21.86
C THR A 10 -0.38 0.21 22.78
N GLY A 11 0.08 -0.95 23.25
CA GLY A 11 1.27 -1.07 24.09
C GLY A 11 2.56 -0.82 23.30
N GLU A 12 3.58 -0.22 23.94
CA GLU A 12 4.86 0.16 23.31
C GLU A 12 5.50 -0.95 22.45
N GLY A 13 5.51 -2.19 22.92
CA GLY A 13 6.07 -3.32 22.16
C GLY A 13 5.30 -3.63 20.87
N VAL A 14 3.98 -3.41 20.86
CA VAL A 14 3.15 -3.57 19.66
C VAL A 14 3.36 -2.38 18.71
N ILE A 15 3.46 -1.15 19.24
CA ILE A 15 3.75 0.04 18.42
C ILE A 15 5.06 -0.14 17.66
N ARG A 16 6.12 -0.55 18.38
CA ARG A 16 7.41 -0.83 17.76
C ARG A 16 7.29 -1.90 16.67
N ALA A 17 6.59 -3.00 16.94
CA ALA A 17 6.37 -4.06 15.96
C ALA A 17 5.56 -3.58 14.73
N MET A 18 4.59 -2.69 14.92
CA MET A 18 3.84 -2.07 13.82
C MET A 18 4.75 -1.22 12.93
N LEU A 19 5.55 -0.34 13.54
CA LEU A 19 6.47 0.56 12.82
C LEU A 19 7.59 -0.22 12.11
N GLU A 20 8.14 -1.27 12.75
CA GLU A 20 9.11 -2.18 12.14
C GLU A 20 8.50 -2.97 10.98
N LEU A 21 7.28 -3.49 11.13
CA LEU A 21 6.58 -4.21 10.05
C LEU A 21 6.25 -3.30 8.87
N GLY A 22 5.87 -2.05 9.15
CA GLY A 22 5.67 -1.02 8.12
C GLY A 22 6.97 -0.55 7.46
N GLY A 23 8.12 -0.98 7.96
CA GLY A 23 9.44 -0.54 7.49
C GLY A 23 9.57 0.98 7.58
N VAL A 24 9.05 1.60 8.65
CA VAL A 24 9.06 3.06 8.81
C VAL A 24 10.49 3.55 8.97
N ASP A 25 10.86 4.61 8.25
CA ASP A 25 12.15 5.29 8.43
C ASP A 25 12.04 6.82 8.27
N ALA A 26 13.18 7.51 8.30
CA ALA A 26 13.25 8.97 8.24
C ALA A 26 12.83 9.59 6.89
N SER A 27 12.64 8.78 5.85
CA SER A 27 12.11 9.21 4.56
C SER A 27 10.57 9.20 4.51
N ASP A 28 9.92 8.62 5.52
CA ASP A 28 8.48 8.48 5.56
C ASP A 28 7.73 9.70 6.08
N VAL A 29 6.51 9.83 5.56
CA VAL A 29 5.42 10.62 6.14
C VAL A 29 4.37 9.63 6.62
N LEU A 30 4.34 9.39 7.93
CA LEU A 30 3.40 8.47 8.56
C LEU A 30 2.10 9.20 8.92
N TYR A 31 0.96 8.58 8.64
CA TYR A 31 -0.35 9.02 9.11
C TYR A 31 -0.93 7.99 10.08
N ASP A 32 -1.31 8.41 11.27
CA ASP A 32 -2.03 7.57 12.23
C ASP A 32 -3.50 7.99 12.26
N LEU A 33 -4.39 7.12 11.74
CA LEU A 33 -5.82 7.41 11.62
C LEU A 33 -6.54 6.97 12.90
N GLY A 34 -7.04 7.94 13.68
CA GLY A 34 -7.53 7.72 15.04
C GLY A 34 -6.39 7.74 16.06
N SER A 35 -5.57 8.79 16.05
CA SER A 35 -4.27 8.81 16.74
C SER A 35 -4.35 8.84 18.27
N GLY A 36 -5.51 9.13 18.85
CA GLY A 36 -5.71 9.13 20.29
C GLY A 36 -4.71 10.05 21.01
N ASP A 37 -3.93 9.52 21.94
CA ASP A 37 -2.91 10.28 22.69
C ASP A 37 -1.59 10.48 21.92
N GLY A 38 -1.55 10.14 20.64
CA GLY A 38 -0.43 10.40 19.74
C GLY A 38 0.77 9.47 19.91
N ARG A 39 0.66 8.39 20.70
CA ARG A 39 1.79 7.50 20.99
C ARG A 39 2.47 6.87 19.77
N ILE A 40 1.71 6.52 18.74
CA ILE A 40 2.28 5.93 17.50
C ILE A 40 3.01 7.02 16.71
N VAL A 41 2.37 8.18 16.56
CA VAL A 41 2.93 9.37 15.88
C VAL A 41 4.25 9.81 16.53
N VAL A 42 4.26 9.92 17.86
CA VAL A 42 5.45 10.29 18.64
C VAL A 42 6.54 9.21 18.55
N ALA A 43 6.18 7.92 18.64
CA ALA A 43 7.15 6.83 18.48
C ALA A 43 7.78 6.81 17.08
N ALA A 44 6.99 7.04 16.02
CA ALA A 44 7.49 7.13 14.65
C ALA A 44 8.53 8.25 14.49
N ALA A 45 8.24 9.44 15.02
CA ALA A 45 9.16 10.57 14.95
C ALA A 45 10.41 10.40 15.83
N ARG A 46 10.23 9.88 17.06
CA ARG A 46 11.31 9.70 18.06
C ARG A 46 12.27 8.58 17.66
N ASP A 47 11.75 7.41 17.32
CA ASP A 47 12.54 6.18 17.21
C ASP A 47 12.95 5.87 15.76
N PHE A 48 12.15 6.32 14.77
CA PHE A 48 12.39 6.04 13.34
C PHE A 48 12.73 7.30 12.54
N GLY A 49 12.56 8.49 13.14
CA GLY A 49 12.90 9.77 12.51
C GLY A 49 11.93 10.22 11.43
N ALA A 50 10.78 9.56 11.29
CA ALA A 50 9.76 9.91 10.30
C ALA A 50 9.12 11.28 10.59
N GLN A 51 8.59 11.92 9.55
CA GLN A 51 7.55 12.93 9.75
C GLN A 51 6.24 12.20 10.03
N ALA A 52 5.44 12.67 10.97
CA ALA A 52 4.22 11.96 11.34
C ALA A 52 3.02 12.89 11.58
N VAL A 53 1.85 12.45 11.15
CA VAL A 53 0.57 13.16 11.27
C VAL A 53 -0.39 12.28 12.04
N GLY A 54 -0.93 12.77 13.16
CA GLY A 54 -2.03 12.12 13.86
C GLY A 54 -3.36 12.77 13.50
N VAL A 55 -4.36 11.96 13.16
CA VAL A 55 -5.73 12.44 12.91
C VAL A 55 -6.63 11.93 14.03
N GLU A 56 -7.26 12.84 14.75
CA GLU A 56 -8.13 12.52 15.89
C GLU A 56 -9.30 13.49 15.96
N ILE A 57 -10.52 12.98 16.17
CA ILE A 57 -11.74 13.79 16.19
C ILE A 57 -11.97 14.49 17.55
N ASP A 58 -11.40 13.97 18.63
CA ASP A 58 -11.50 14.55 19.96
C ASP A 58 -10.40 15.62 20.20
N SER A 59 -10.81 16.89 20.26
CA SER A 59 -9.93 18.03 20.54
C SER A 59 -9.11 17.90 21.83
N GLY A 60 -9.65 17.24 22.86
CA GLY A 60 -8.95 16.99 24.12
C GLY A 60 -7.78 16.03 23.94
N ARG A 61 -7.96 14.97 23.16
CA ARG A 61 -6.89 14.02 22.80
C ARG A 61 -5.84 14.65 21.89
N VAL A 62 -6.24 15.48 20.94
CA VAL A 62 -5.31 16.28 20.12
C VAL A 62 -4.41 17.14 21.01
N ALA A 63 -4.98 17.84 21.99
CA ALA A 63 -4.20 18.65 22.93
C ALA A 63 -3.24 17.81 23.80
N LEU A 64 -3.68 16.62 24.24
CA LEU A 64 -2.82 15.68 24.97
C LEU A 64 -1.66 15.18 24.11
N ALA A 65 -1.93 14.84 22.85
CA ALA A 65 -0.93 14.35 21.91
C ALA A 65 0.11 15.42 21.57
N GLN A 66 -0.32 16.67 21.39
CA GLN A 66 0.57 17.82 21.20
C GLN A 66 1.47 18.04 22.41
N ALA A 67 0.91 18.05 23.62
CA ALA A 67 1.69 18.20 24.86
C ALA A 67 2.69 17.04 25.03
N TYR A 68 2.30 15.81 24.69
CA TYR A 68 3.19 14.64 24.74
C TYR A 68 4.36 14.77 23.75
N ALA A 69 4.10 15.23 22.53
CA ALA A 69 5.14 15.48 21.54
C ALA A 69 6.13 16.59 21.96
N GLU A 70 5.64 17.64 22.61
CA GLU A 70 6.48 18.69 23.21
C GLU A 70 7.35 18.13 24.34
N GLU A 71 6.78 17.36 25.26
CA GLU A 71 7.49 16.75 26.38
C GLU A 71 8.62 15.82 25.90
N VAL A 72 8.37 15.04 24.85
CA VAL A 72 9.34 14.12 24.26
C VAL A 72 10.36 14.84 23.35
N GLY A 73 10.07 16.08 22.96
CA GLY A 73 10.97 16.91 22.15
C GLY A 73 10.97 16.56 20.65
N VAL A 74 9.82 16.14 20.11
CA VAL A 74 9.64 15.79 18.68
C VAL A 74 8.58 16.64 17.96
N ALA A 75 8.13 17.74 18.60
CA ALA A 75 7.10 18.62 18.08
C ALA A 75 7.43 19.25 16.70
N ASP A 76 8.70 19.30 16.31
CA ASP A 76 9.16 19.79 15.00
C ASP A 76 8.92 18.79 13.85
N ARG A 77 8.60 17.53 14.17
CA ARG A 77 8.41 16.44 13.21
C ARG A 77 7.00 15.90 13.15
N VAL A 78 6.14 16.32 14.09
CA VAL A 78 4.78 15.81 14.20
C VAL A 78 3.74 16.90 14.03
N CYS A 79 2.60 16.54 13.46
CA CYS A 79 1.42 17.38 13.36
C CYS A 79 0.21 16.59 13.86
N PHE A 80 -0.69 17.23 14.60
CA PHE A 80 -1.95 16.63 15.01
C PHE A 80 -3.11 17.43 14.44
N LEU A 81 -4.00 16.75 13.73
CA LEU A 81 -5.17 17.31 13.06
C LEU A 81 -6.42 16.91 13.85
N GLU A 82 -7.19 17.91 14.28
CA GLU A 82 -8.55 17.71 14.75
C GLU A 82 -9.47 17.57 13.53
N ASP A 83 -9.67 16.34 13.06
CA ASP A 83 -10.40 16.06 11.82
C ASP A 83 -11.04 14.66 11.85
N ASP A 84 -12.01 14.44 10.94
CA ASP A 84 -12.56 13.11 10.70
C ASP A 84 -11.61 12.31 9.80
N LEU A 85 -11.14 11.18 10.30
CA LEU A 85 -10.32 10.22 9.54
C LEU A 85 -10.99 9.74 8.24
N LEU A 86 -12.34 9.80 8.16
CA LEU A 86 -13.09 9.45 6.96
C LEU A 86 -13.13 10.58 5.92
N GLU A 87 -12.66 11.79 6.23
CA GLU A 87 -12.70 12.95 5.34
C GLU A 87 -11.31 13.58 5.07
N VAL A 88 -10.38 13.51 6.02
CA VAL A 88 -9.02 14.11 5.92
C VAL A 88 -8.25 13.67 4.68
N ASP A 89 -7.46 14.55 4.06
CA ASP A 89 -6.58 14.18 2.94
C ASP A 89 -5.43 13.29 3.42
N ILE A 90 -5.44 12.04 2.96
CA ILE A 90 -4.43 11.02 3.27
C ILE A 90 -3.42 10.80 2.14
N SER A 91 -3.60 11.45 0.99
CA SER A 91 -2.74 11.25 -0.20
C SER A 91 -1.24 11.54 -0.02
N PRO A 92 -0.79 12.36 0.97
CA PRO A 92 0.64 12.53 1.25
C PRO A 92 1.30 11.35 1.98
N ALA A 93 0.53 10.47 2.60
CA ALA A 93 1.06 9.40 3.45
C ALA A 93 1.89 8.38 2.64
N SER A 94 3.07 8.02 3.15
CA SER A 94 3.85 6.85 2.68
C SER A 94 3.66 5.62 3.58
N VAL A 95 3.20 5.86 4.82
CA VAL A 95 2.76 4.83 5.77
C VAL A 95 1.48 5.29 6.45
N VAL A 96 0.53 4.37 6.60
CA VAL A 96 -0.67 4.58 7.41
C VAL A 96 -0.70 3.56 8.55
N THR A 97 -0.89 4.01 9.77
CA THR A 97 -1.16 3.15 10.94
C THR A 97 -2.61 3.29 11.38
N MET A 98 -3.18 2.18 11.85
CA MET A 98 -4.59 2.12 12.24
C MET A 98 -4.77 1.19 13.45
N PHE A 99 -5.51 1.65 14.46
CA PHE A 99 -6.10 0.78 15.47
C PHE A 99 -7.54 1.22 15.76
N LEU A 100 -8.47 0.71 14.94
CA LEU A 100 -9.86 1.18 14.87
C LEU A 100 -10.85 0.07 15.22
N LEU A 101 -11.92 -0.07 14.42
CA LEU A 101 -12.92 -1.14 14.50
C LEU A 101 -13.12 -1.75 13.10
N PRO A 102 -13.58 -3.02 12.98
CA PRO A 102 -13.73 -3.69 11.69
C PRO A 102 -14.53 -2.89 10.65
N HIS A 103 -15.67 -2.31 11.06
CA HIS A 103 -16.54 -1.55 10.16
C HIS A 103 -15.90 -0.22 9.71
N ILE A 104 -15.01 0.36 10.50
CA ILE A 104 -14.26 1.57 10.14
C ILE A 104 -13.17 1.24 9.13
N ASN A 105 -12.43 0.13 9.33
CA ASN A 105 -11.46 -0.35 8.34
C ASN A 105 -12.11 -0.57 6.98
N LEU A 106 -13.29 -1.19 6.95
CA LEU A 106 -14.04 -1.42 5.71
C LEU A 106 -14.56 -0.13 5.07
N ALA A 107 -14.96 0.86 5.87
CA ALA A 107 -15.36 2.18 5.38
C ALA A 107 -14.17 2.97 4.80
N LEU A 108 -12.98 2.84 5.38
CA LEU A 108 -11.75 3.50 4.91
C LEU A 108 -11.15 2.83 3.69
N ARG A 109 -11.27 1.51 3.54
CA ARG A 109 -10.62 0.73 2.48
C ARG A 109 -10.77 1.31 1.07
N PRO A 110 -11.95 1.76 0.61
CA PRO A 110 -12.08 2.41 -0.70
C PRO A 110 -11.18 3.63 -0.83
N ARG A 111 -11.13 4.51 0.19
CA ARG A 111 -10.28 5.71 0.21
C ARG A 111 -8.81 5.35 0.19
N LEU A 112 -8.39 4.38 1.02
CA LEU A 112 -7.02 3.87 1.03
C LEU A 112 -6.58 3.44 -0.37
N LEU A 113 -7.41 2.68 -1.08
CA LEU A 113 -7.13 2.18 -2.45
C LEU A 113 -7.22 3.24 -3.56
N THR A 114 -7.87 4.38 -3.32
CA THR A 114 -8.07 5.44 -4.32
C THR A 114 -7.16 6.64 -4.14
N GLU A 115 -6.78 6.96 -2.91
CA GLU A 115 -6.09 8.21 -2.56
C GLU A 115 -4.60 7.99 -2.27
N LEU A 116 -4.23 6.81 -1.76
CA LEU A 116 -2.83 6.50 -1.46
C LEU A 116 -2.08 6.08 -2.73
N ARG A 117 -0.79 6.42 -2.76
CA ARG A 117 0.08 6.06 -3.88
C ARG A 117 0.42 4.57 -3.83
N PRO A 118 0.60 3.90 -4.98
CA PRO A 118 1.17 2.57 -5.01
C PRO A 118 2.48 2.48 -4.22
N GLY A 119 2.64 1.42 -3.43
CA GLY A 119 3.78 1.25 -2.52
C GLY A 119 3.57 1.83 -1.11
N THR A 120 2.52 2.63 -0.89
CA THR A 120 2.15 3.07 0.47
C THR A 120 1.85 1.85 1.34
N ARG A 121 2.44 1.78 2.53
CA ARG A 121 2.24 0.67 3.47
C ARG A 121 1.13 1.02 4.47
N ILE A 122 0.25 0.07 4.76
CA ILE A 122 -0.79 0.22 5.77
C ILE A 122 -0.59 -0.85 6.83
N VAL A 123 -0.46 -0.43 8.07
CA VAL A 123 -0.29 -1.31 9.23
C VAL A 123 -1.49 -1.19 10.15
N SER A 124 -2.25 -2.27 10.29
CA SER A 124 -3.43 -2.32 11.17
C SER A 124 -3.18 -3.22 12.37
N HIS A 125 -3.57 -2.75 13.55
CA HIS A 125 -3.60 -3.54 14.77
C HIS A 125 -4.98 -4.20 14.96
N THR A 126 -4.98 -5.52 15.19
CA THR A 126 -6.13 -6.38 15.50
C THR A 126 -7.11 -6.64 14.36
N PHE A 127 -7.47 -5.63 13.55
CA PHE A 127 -8.56 -5.73 12.58
C PHE A 127 -8.07 -5.75 11.13
N ASP A 128 -8.66 -6.64 10.32
CA ASP A 128 -8.34 -6.80 8.91
C ASP A 128 -9.10 -5.82 8.00
N MET A 129 -9.02 -6.05 6.68
CA MET A 129 -9.74 -5.32 5.65
C MET A 129 -10.67 -6.23 4.85
N GLY A 130 -11.30 -7.23 5.48
CA GLY A 130 -12.25 -8.13 4.84
C GLY A 130 -11.63 -8.98 3.73
N ASP A 131 -12.16 -8.87 2.50
CA ASP A 131 -11.68 -9.66 1.36
C ASP A 131 -10.33 -9.17 0.79
N TRP A 132 -9.81 -8.03 1.24
CA TRP A 132 -8.45 -7.61 0.89
C TRP A 132 -7.44 -8.31 1.80
N GLN A 133 -6.81 -9.35 1.28
CA GLN A 133 -5.85 -10.15 2.03
C GLN A 133 -4.58 -9.34 2.35
N PRO A 134 -4.03 -9.45 3.57
CA PRO A 134 -2.79 -8.79 3.95
C PRO A 134 -1.59 -9.42 3.23
N ASP A 135 -0.60 -8.60 2.93
CA ASP A 135 0.68 -9.06 2.39
C ASP A 135 1.54 -9.74 3.48
N GLN A 136 1.41 -9.27 4.73
CA GLN A 136 2.00 -9.94 5.89
C GLN A 136 1.07 -9.90 7.10
N ARG A 137 1.16 -10.93 7.94
CA ARG A 137 0.47 -11.02 9.22
C ARG A 137 1.42 -11.52 10.29
N ILE A 138 1.61 -10.71 11.33
CA ILE A 138 2.39 -11.09 12.51
C ILE A 138 1.43 -11.38 13.67
N PRO A 139 1.47 -12.60 14.25
CA PRO A 139 0.76 -12.89 15.48
C PRO A 139 1.29 -12.04 16.64
N ALA A 140 0.40 -11.37 17.37
CA ALA A 140 0.66 -10.76 18.66
C ALA A 140 -0.02 -11.60 19.77
N LYS A 141 0.40 -11.44 21.04
CA LYS A 141 0.00 -12.35 22.14
C LYS A 141 -1.51 -12.65 22.22
N TYR A 142 -2.36 -11.67 21.93
CA TYR A 142 -3.82 -11.80 21.92
C TYR A 142 -4.46 -11.29 20.62
N ASP A 143 -3.66 -10.82 19.67
CA ASP A 143 -4.10 -10.03 18.52
C ASP A 143 -3.24 -10.36 17.29
N SER A 144 -3.37 -9.60 16.21
CA SER A 144 -2.49 -9.69 15.04
C SER A 144 -2.15 -8.30 14.54
N ILE A 145 -0.96 -8.13 14.00
CA ILE A 145 -0.58 -6.95 13.23
C ILE A 145 -0.59 -7.36 11.77
N PHE A 146 -1.25 -6.56 10.95
CA PHE A 146 -1.40 -6.81 9.53
C PHE A 146 -0.72 -5.72 8.72
N LEU A 147 -0.13 -6.11 7.60
CA LEU A 147 0.47 -5.21 6.63
C LEU A 147 -0.20 -5.40 5.27
N TRP A 148 -0.56 -4.29 4.64
CA TRP A 148 -0.87 -4.22 3.22
C TRP A 148 0.03 -3.20 2.54
N VAL A 149 0.29 -3.41 1.26
CA VAL A 149 0.95 -2.46 0.37
C VAL A 149 -0.04 -2.08 -0.71
N ILE A 150 -0.27 -0.78 -0.91
CA ILE A 150 -1.21 -0.29 -1.92
C ILE A 150 -0.74 -0.75 -3.31
N PRO A 151 -1.51 -1.59 -4.01
CA PRO A 151 -1.10 -2.10 -5.31
C PRO A 151 -1.36 -1.06 -6.41
N ALA A 152 -0.45 -0.97 -7.37
CA ALA A 152 -0.69 -0.20 -8.60
C ALA A 152 -1.84 -0.80 -9.42
N ARG A 153 -2.54 0.02 -10.18
CA ARG A 153 -3.64 -0.43 -11.06
C ARG A 153 -3.08 -0.90 -12.40
N VAL A 154 -2.89 -2.20 -12.53
CA VAL A 154 -2.30 -2.84 -13.72
C VAL A 154 -3.30 -3.67 -14.53
N ALA A 155 -4.53 -3.88 -14.04
CA ALA A 155 -5.58 -4.58 -14.79
C ALA A 155 -5.81 -3.96 -16.18
N GLY A 156 -5.83 -4.76 -17.24
CA GLY A 156 -6.08 -4.37 -18.63
C GLY A 156 -5.03 -4.92 -19.60
N VAL A 157 -5.08 -4.46 -20.85
CA VAL A 157 -4.21 -4.93 -21.93
C VAL A 157 -3.00 -4.00 -22.09
N TRP A 158 -1.79 -4.57 -22.10
CA TRP A 158 -0.52 -3.84 -22.20
C TRP A 158 0.37 -4.42 -23.27
N HIS A 159 0.91 -3.54 -24.11
CA HIS A 159 1.85 -3.94 -25.18
C HIS A 159 3.19 -3.22 -25.02
N TRP A 160 4.29 -3.93 -25.27
CA TRP A 160 5.61 -3.33 -25.44
C TRP A 160 6.44 -4.08 -26.48
N GLN A 161 7.56 -3.47 -26.84
CA GLN A 161 8.54 -4.06 -27.75
C GLN A 161 9.93 -3.94 -27.13
N THR A 162 10.74 -4.98 -27.25
CA THR A 162 12.14 -4.98 -26.79
C THR A 162 13.06 -4.30 -27.81
N ALA A 163 14.29 -4.00 -27.41
CA ALA A 163 15.30 -3.47 -28.32
C ALA A 163 15.65 -4.44 -29.47
N GLU A 164 15.47 -5.75 -29.23
CA GLU A 164 15.71 -6.83 -30.19
C GLU A 164 14.52 -7.04 -31.14
N GLY A 165 13.42 -6.29 -30.95
CA GLY A 165 12.26 -6.28 -31.81
C GLY A 165 11.14 -7.24 -31.40
N ARG A 166 11.31 -8.02 -30.33
CA ARG A 166 10.30 -8.93 -29.79
C ARG A 166 9.11 -8.15 -29.24
N HIS A 167 7.90 -8.55 -29.60
CA HIS A 167 6.65 -7.92 -29.19
C HIS A 167 6.00 -8.71 -28.06
N TYR A 168 5.60 -8.00 -27.01
CA TYR A 168 4.84 -8.59 -25.91
C TYR A 168 3.47 -7.93 -25.82
N GLN A 169 2.46 -8.75 -25.56
CA GLN A 169 1.12 -8.34 -25.17
C GLN A 169 0.75 -9.13 -23.90
N VAL A 170 0.20 -8.45 -22.90
CA VAL A 170 -0.36 -9.10 -21.71
C VAL A 170 -1.75 -8.54 -21.43
N GLU A 171 -2.68 -9.41 -21.10
CA GLU A 171 -4.00 -9.06 -20.60
C GLU A 171 -4.09 -9.47 -19.13
N LEU A 172 -4.25 -8.50 -18.23
CA LEU A 172 -4.28 -8.73 -16.79
C LEU A 172 -5.67 -8.45 -16.21
N GLU A 173 -6.20 -9.40 -15.44
CA GLU A 173 -7.24 -9.17 -14.46
C GLU A 173 -6.59 -8.90 -13.10
N GLN A 174 -7.24 -8.07 -12.29
CA GLN A 174 -6.70 -7.66 -11.00
C GLN A 174 -7.78 -7.60 -9.93
N ARG A 175 -7.47 -8.19 -8.77
CA ARG A 175 -8.18 -7.95 -7.52
C ARG A 175 -7.18 -7.61 -6.43
N TYR A 176 -7.14 -6.34 -6.03
CA TYR A 176 -6.11 -5.81 -5.14
C TYR A 176 -4.69 -6.11 -5.67
N GLN A 177 -3.85 -6.82 -4.93
CA GLN A 177 -2.53 -7.25 -5.36
C GLN A 177 -2.51 -8.59 -6.14
N GLN A 178 -3.65 -9.28 -6.23
CA GLN A 178 -3.75 -10.55 -6.93
C GLN A 178 -3.97 -10.32 -8.42
N LEU A 179 -3.18 -11.00 -9.24
CA LEU A 179 -3.22 -10.92 -10.69
C LEU A 179 -3.47 -12.29 -11.32
N SER A 180 -4.18 -12.28 -12.43
CA SER A 180 -4.32 -13.39 -13.37
C SER A 180 -4.35 -12.83 -14.78
N GLY A 181 -4.09 -13.66 -15.79
CA GLY A 181 -4.06 -13.16 -17.15
C GLY A 181 -3.45 -14.10 -18.16
N GLU A 182 -3.29 -13.59 -19.37
CA GLU A 182 -2.69 -14.27 -20.51
C GLU A 182 -1.60 -13.37 -21.10
N VAL A 183 -0.56 -14.00 -21.66
CA VAL A 183 0.59 -13.33 -22.26
C VAL A 183 0.85 -13.88 -23.65
N TRP A 184 1.13 -12.99 -24.59
CA TRP A 184 1.51 -13.29 -25.96
C TRP A 184 2.86 -12.68 -26.28
N VAL A 185 3.66 -13.44 -27.02
CA VAL A 185 4.99 -13.04 -27.47
C VAL A 185 5.05 -13.28 -28.97
N ASP A 186 5.34 -12.23 -29.73
CA ASP A 186 5.31 -12.24 -31.21
C ASP A 186 4.01 -12.87 -31.77
N ASP A 187 2.88 -12.46 -31.20
CA ASP A 187 1.51 -12.94 -31.49
C ASP A 187 1.24 -14.43 -31.18
N GLN A 188 2.17 -15.12 -30.51
CA GLN A 188 1.99 -16.49 -30.04
C GLN A 188 1.67 -16.51 -28.54
N LEU A 189 0.70 -17.34 -28.13
CA LEU A 189 0.36 -17.50 -26.72
C LEU A 189 1.53 -18.16 -25.98
N ALA A 190 2.00 -17.52 -24.92
CA ALA A 190 3.04 -18.04 -24.04
C ALA A 190 2.45 -18.36 -22.65
N GLU A 191 3.15 -19.16 -21.86
CA GLU A 191 2.70 -19.52 -20.52
C GLU A 191 3.09 -18.42 -19.52
N LEU A 192 2.09 -17.87 -18.81
CA LEU A 192 2.30 -16.94 -17.69
C LEU A 192 2.40 -17.75 -16.40
N GLU A 193 3.60 -18.19 -16.03
CA GLU A 193 3.83 -19.00 -14.83
C GLU A 193 3.52 -18.23 -13.53
N ALA A 194 3.77 -16.92 -13.53
CA ALA A 194 3.44 -16.05 -12.41
C ALA A 194 3.22 -14.60 -12.84
N ALA A 195 2.29 -13.94 -12.15
CA ALA A 195 2.12 -12.50 -12.16
C ALA A 195 2.06 -12.02 -10.70
N ARG A 196 3.06 -11.25 -10.27
CA ARG A 196 3.19 -10.78 -8.88
C ARG A 196 3.19 -9.26 -8.86
N LEU A 197 2.42 -8.68 -7.95
CA LEU A 197 2.32 -7.25 -7.78
C LEU A 197 2.63 -6.88 -6.33
N TRP A 198 3.57 -5.96 -6.16
CA TRP A 198 3.93 -5.42 -4.86
C TRP A 198 4.16 -3.92 -4.98
N GLY A 199 3.23 -3.12 -4.45
CA GLY A 199 3.29 -1.68 -4.64
C GLY A 199 3.18 -1.31 -6.12
N ASP A 200 4.19 -0.63 -6.63
CA ASP A 200 4.34 -0.29 -8.05
C ASP A 200 5.15 -1.32 -8.85
N LEU A 201 5.69 -2.36 -8.22
CA LEU A 201 6.51 -3.38 -8.85
C LEU A 201 5.65 -4.53 -9.36
N LEU A 202 5.67 -4.77 -10.67
CA LEU A 202 5.06 -5.90 -11.34
C LEU A 202 6.15 -6.86 -11.82
N GLU A 203 6.03 -8.14 -11.48
CA GLU A 203 6.83 -9.22 -12.05
C GLU A 203 5.92 -10.12 -12.88
N LEU A 204 6.29 -10.34 -14.14
CA LEU A 204 5.70 -11.35 -15.01
C LEU A 204 6.76 -12.42 -15.29
N VAL A 205 6.44 -13.68 -15.01
CA VAL A 205 7.29 -14.83 -15.31
C VAL A 205 6.67 -15.54 -16.50
N VAL A 206 7.37 -15.51 -17.63
CA VAL A 206 6.85 -15.94 -18.94
C VAL A 206 7.70 -17.09 -19.47
N LEU A 207 7.08 -18.23 -19.73
CA LEU A 207 7.73 -19.35 -20.42
C LEU A 207 7.30 -19.34 -21.89
N HIS A 208 8.28 -19.14 -22.78
CA HIS A 208 8.06 -19.14 -24.23
C HIS A 208 7.96 -20.57 -24.75
N GLU A 209 7.21 -20.76 -25.85
CA GLU A 209 7.13 -22.06 -26.50
C GLU A 209 8.52 -22.48 -27.03
N GLY A 210 9.02 -23.61 -26.52
CA GLY A 210 10.31 -24.17 -26.92
C GLY A 210 11.50 -23.76 -26.04
N ASP A 211 11.30 -22.82 -25.11
CA ASP A 211 12.30 -22.47 -24.10
C ASP A 211 12.24 -23.45 -22.91
N TYR A 212 13.39 -23.65 -22.25
CA TYR A 212 13.50 -24.49 -21.05
C TYR A 212 13.47 -23.68 -19.76
N GLU A 213 13.77 -22.39 -19.82
CA GLU A 213 13.84 -21.50 -18.66
C GLU A 213 12.88 -20.33 -18.86
N PRO A 214 12.03 -20.04 -17.87
CA PRO A 214 11.13 -18.90 -17.93
C PRO A 214 11.90 -17.58 -17.81
N GLU A 215 11.42 -16.56 -18.52
CA GLU A 215 11.92 -15.20 -18.46
C GLU A 215 11.19 -14.41 -17.37
N SER A 216 11.93 -13.78 -16.45
CA SER A 216 11.37 -12.83 -15.47
C SER A 216 11.46 -11.40 -16.03
N ILE A 217 10.29 -10.77 -16.18
CA ILE A 217 10.12 -9.41 -16.67
C ILE A 217 9.63 -8.55 -15.51
N ILE A 218 10.47 -7.61 -15.09
CA ILE A 218 10.19 -6.74 -13.95
C ILE A 218 9.84 -5.36 -14.49
N LEU A 219 8.70 -4.81 -14.06
CA LEU A 219 8.18 -3.52 -14.51
C LEU A 219 7.82 -2.63 -13.32
N HIS A 220 8.15 -1.34 -13.39
CA HIS A 220 7.61 -0.32 -12.49
C HIS A 220 6.38 0.36 -13.09
N CYS A 221 5.31 0.45 -12.32
CA CYS A 221 4.10 1.16 -12.68
C CYS A 221 4.18 2.64 -12.27
N ARG A 222 4.20 3.54 -13.25
CA ARG A 222 4.21 5.00 -13.03
C ARG A 222 3.24 5.69 -13.97
N ASP A 223 2.28 6.43 -13.44
CA ASP A 223 1.37 7.30 -14.19
C ASP A 223 0.81 6.65 -15.48
N ASP A 224 0.19 5.47 -15.34
CA ASP A 224 -0.37 4.65 -16.43
C ASP A 224 0.66 4.07 -17.43
N ARG A 225 1.93 3.96 -17.03
CA ARG A 225 2.98 3.29 -17.79
C ARG A 225 3.60 2.17 -16.98
N LEU A 226 3.96 1.10 -17.67
CA LEU A 226 4.83 0.07 -17.12
C LEU A 226 6.22 0.23 -17.76
N VAL A 227 7.23 0.51 -16.96
CA VAL A 227 8.62 0.65 -17.42
C VAL A 227 9.39 -0.59 -17.06
N VAL A 228 9.87 -1.32 -18.06
CA VAL A 228 10.64 -2.55 -17.88
C VAL A 228 12.03 -2.20 -17.33
N VAL A 229 12.42 -2.89 -16.26
CA VAL A 229 13.69 -2.69 -15.56
C VAL A 229 14.54 -3.95 -15.47
N SER A 230 14.02 -5.12 -15.89
CA SER A 230 14.84 -6.33 -16.02
C SER A 230 15.95 -6.12 -17.06
N GLU A 231 17.14 -6.70 -16.81
CA GLU A 231 18.36 -6.43 -17.57
C GLU A 231 18.18 -6.66 -19.09
N ASN A 232 17.50 -7.73 -19.48
CA ASN A 232 17.33 -8.12 -20.88
C ASN A 232 16.44 -7.17 -21.70
N GLN A 233 15.59 -6.38 -21.03
CA GLN A 233 14.59 -5.53 -21.69
C GLN A 233 14.57 -4.11 -21.10
N GLN A 234 15.69 -3.70 -20.49
CA GLN A 234 15.75 -2.48 -19.69
C GLN A 234 15.36 -1.24 -20.50
N GLY A 235 14.43 -0.46 -19.95
CA GLY A 235 13.95 0.80 -20.55
C GLY A 235 12.83 0.65 -21.56
N ALA A 236 12.40 -0.58 -21.92
CA ALA A 236 11.18 -0.77 -22.68
C ALA A 236 9.97 -0.24 -21.91
N VAL A 237 8.99 0.33 -22.61
CA VAL A 237 7.81 0.95 -21.98
C VAL A 237 6.55 0.31 -22.51
N ALA A 238 5.84 -0.40 -21.64
CA ALA A 238 4.52 -0.93 -21.92
C ALA A 238 3.46 0.16 -21.88
N ARG A 239 2.60 0.11 -22.89
CA ARG A 239 1.48 1.04 -23.07
C ARG A 239 0.17 0.29 -22.98
N ARG A 240 -0.76 0.86 -22.23
CA ARG A 240 -2.11 0.36 -22.10
C ARG A 240 -2.87 0.58 -23.41
N VAL A 241 -3.51 -0.46 -23.92
CA VAL A 241 -4.47 -0.34 -25.03
C VAL A 241 -5.81 0.14 -24.47
N GLY A 242 -6.46 1.10 -25.15
CA GLY A 242 -7.61 1.88 -24.65
C GLY A 242 -8.63 1.08 -23.83
N SER A 243 -9.09 1.69 -22.73
CA SER A 243 -9.91 1.10 -21.68
C SER A 243 -11.04 0.19 -22.19
N CYS A 244 -10.93 -1.12 -21.94
CA CYS A 244 -12.13 -1.92 -21.81
C CYS A 244 -12.82 -1.45 -20.53
N LYS A 245 -14.04 -0.92 -20.65
CA LYS A 245 -14.81 -0.35 -19.54
C LYS A 245 -14.86 -1.37 -18.40
N GLN A 246 -14.24 -1.04 -17.26
CA GLN A 246 -14.46 -1.81 -16.03
C GLN A 246 -15.97 -1.83 -15.76
N ALA A 247 -16.55 -3.03 -15.72
CA ALA A 247 -17.90 -3.20 -15.23
C ALA A 247 -17.94 -2.74 -13.76
N PRO A 248 -18.98 -2.01 -13.33
CA PRO A 248 -19.10 -1.62 -11.93
C PRO A 248 -19.23 -2.89 -11.09
N THR A 249 -18.29 -3.11 -10.18
CA THR A 249 -18.44 -4.08 -9.10
C THR A 249 -19.61 -3.60 -8.23
N GLY A 250 -20.73 -4.32 -8.30
CA GLY A 250 -21.86 -4.17 -7.39
C GLY A 250 -21.64 -4.84 -6.05
#